data_AF-A0A816GF81-F1
#
_entry.id   AF-A0A816GF81-F1
#
_cell.length_a   1.000
_cell.length_b   1.000
_cell.length_c   1.000
_cell.angle_alpha   90.00
_cell.angle_beta   90.00
_cell.angle_gamma   90.00
#
_symmetry.space_group_name_H-M   'P 1'
#
loop_
_entity.id
_entity.type
_entity.pdbx_description
1 polymer ?
#
loop_
_entity_poly.entity_id
_entity_poly.type
_entity_poly.pdbx_seq_one_letter_code
_entity_poly.pdbx_strand_id
1 'polypeptide(L)'
;MSAPCSLEHCHTNLFALQSLNDMKWKCFRRALNYRLEPNHYKDPVLIQYWNVLRTDTLCAWRRVLTDDGQKTEKELWLFGINEDLPSELPNLRPMHQANGSWSENALSYDCRSMLFKALHNMIEKYLLSKGFARLNK
;
A
#
# COMPACT_ATOMS: atom_id res chain seq x y z
N MET A 1 -27.82 25.35 -36.19
CA MET A 1 -26.75 24.37 -36.48
C MET A 1 -25.63 24.58 -35.47
N SER A 2 -25.58 23.80 -34.40
CA SER A 2 -24.48 23.84 -33.43
C SER A 2 -23.33 23.00 -33.96
N ALA A 3 -22.15 23.59 -34.15
CA ALA A 3 -20.95 22.83 -34.49
C ALA A 3 -20.69 21.76 -33.40
N PRO A 4 -20.40 20.50 -33.74
CA PRO A 4 -19.93 19.54 -32.76
C PRO A 4 -18.58 20.04 -32.26
N CYS A 5 -18.53 20.47 -31.00
CA CYS A 5 -17.30 20.90 -30.37
C CYS A 5 -16.41 19.66 -30.19
N SER A 6 -15.32 19.56 -30.95
CA SER A 6 -14.36 18.47 -30.85
C SER A 6 -13.51 18.62 -29.59
N LEU A 7 -13.36 17.55 -28.81
CA LEU A 7 -12.55 17.51 -27.58
C LEU A 7 -11.12 17.01 -27.83
N GLU A 8 -10.72 16.85 -29.10
CA GLU A 8 -9.42 16.28 -29.50
C GLU A 8 -8.20 17.10 -29.05
N HIS A 9 -8.41 18.37 -28.70
CA HIS A 9 -7.38 19.27 -28.16
C HIS A 9 -7.59 19.61 -26.67
N CYS A 10 -8.50 18.91 -25.99
CA CYS A 10 -8.68 19.06 -24.56
C CYS A 10 -7.64 18.22 -23.81
N HIS A 11 -6.57 18.85 -23.37
CA HIS A 11 -5.56 18.22 -22.53
C HIS A 11 -6.02 18.17 -21.06
N THR A 12 -5.72 17.06 -20.38
CA THR A 12 -5.97 16.90 -18.93
C THR A 12 -4.65 16.62 -18.22
N ASN A 13 -4.61 16.91 -16.92
CA ASN A 13 -3.48 16.53 -16.06
C ASN A 13 -3.57 15.07 -15.57
N LEU A 14 -4.42 14.24 -16.20
CA LEU A 14 -4.56 12.82 -15.89
C LEU A 14 -3.66 12.01 -16.82
N PHE A 15 -2.65 11.37 -16.26
CA PHE A 15 -1.75 10.47 -16.99
C PHE A 15 -2.14 9.02 -16.69
N ALA A 16 -2.54 8.28 -17.72
CA ALA A 16 -2.81 6.85 -17.60
C ALA A 16 -1.47 6.09 -17.50
N LEU A 17 -1.13 5.65 -16.28
CA LEU A 17 0.14 4.97 -16.02
C LEU A 17 0.06 3.46 -16.22
N GLN A 18 -1.00 2.82 -15.70
CA GLN A 18 -1.11 1.36 -15.69
C GLN A 18 -2.57 0.89 -15.50
N SER A 19 -2.90 -0.27 -16.06
CA SER A 19 -4.15 -0.97 -15.79
C SER A 19 -4.02 -1.85 -14.54
N LEU A 20 -5.04 -1.84 -13.67
CA LEU A 20 -5.06 -2.56 -12.40
C LEU A 20 -5.97 -3.81 -12.41
N ASN A 21 -6.45 -4.23 -13.58
CA ASN A 21 -7.48 -5.26 -13.70
C ASN A 21 -7.11 -6.60 -13.04
N ASP A 22 -5.82 -6.95 -13.01
CA ASP A 22 -5.28 -8.19 -12.43
C ASP A 22 -4.50 -7.95 -11.13
N MET A 23 -4.78 -6.82 -10.44
CA MET A 23 -4.10 -6.52 -9.18
C MET A 23 -4.61 -7.42 -8.05
N LYS A 24 -3.68 -8.10 -7.40
CA LYS A 24 -3.92 -8.86 -6.16
C LYS A 24 -3.44 -8.05 -4.96
N TRP A 25 -4.08 -8.24 -3.81
CA TRP A 25 -3.64 -7.64 -2.56
C TRP A 25 -3.61 -8.65 -1.42
N LYS A 26 -2.69 -8.45 -0.48
CA LYS A 26 -2.60 -9.19 0.79
C LYS A 26 -2.40 -8.22 1.94
N CYS A 27 -3.14 -8.42 3.02
CA CYS A 27 -3.02 -7.69 4.27
C CYS A 27 -2.61 -8.65 5.38
N PHE A 28 -1.51 -8.33 6.07
CA PHE A 28 -1.02 -9.04 7.24
C PHE A 28 -1.22 -8.16 8.46
N ARG A 29 -2.07 -8.60 9.40
CA ARG A 29 -2.41 -7.87 10.61
C ARG A 29 -1.79 -8.53 11.83
N ARG A 30 -1.19 -7.73 12.71
CA ARG A 30 -0.54 -8.17 13.95
C ARG A 30 -0.89 -7.23 15.08
N ALA A 31 -1.40 -7.75 16.19
CA ALA A 31 -1.59 -6.94 17.39
C ALA A 31 -0.24 -6.56 18.02
N LEU A 32 -0.16 -5.34 18.52
CA LEU A 32 0.87 -4.92 19.44
C LEU A 32 0.39 -5.26 20.84
N ASN A 33 1.04 -6.25 21.44
CA ASN A 33 1.04 -6.34 22.89
C ASN A 33 1.86 -5.14 23.37
N TYR A 34 1.21 -4.05 23.79
CA TYR A 34 1.84 -2.85 24.37
C TYR A 34 2.89 -3.17 25.43
N ARG A 35 2.86 -4.38 26.01
CA ARG A 35 3.77 -4.84 27.05
C ARG A 35 5.15 -5.33 26.59
N LEU A 36 5.44 -5.54 25.28
CA LEU A 36 6.63 -6.34 24.93
C LEU A 36 7.72 -5.71 24.04
N GLU A 37 7.45 -4.73 23.18
CA GLU A 37 8.52 -4.22 22.28
C GLU A 37 8.43 -2.70 22.07
N PRO A 38 9.01 -1.88 22.98
CA PRO A 38 9.15 -0.43 22.78
C PRO A 38 10.07 -0.10 21.59
N ASN A 39 10.86 -1.08 21.14
CA ASN A 39 11.87 -0.89 20.12
C ASN A 39 11.29 -1.08 18.71
N HIS A 40 10.99 0.03 18.03
CA HIS A 40 10.51 0.02 16.65
C HIS A 40 11.46 -0.69 15.65
N TYR A 41 12.75 -0.81 15.95
CA TYR A 41 13.72 -1.53 15.11
C TYR A 41 13.56 -3.05 15.15
N LYS A 42 12.86 -3.59 16.17
CA LYS A 42 12.55 -5.03 16.30
C LYS A 42 11.13 -5.36 15.87
N ASP A 43 10.39 -4.38 15.37
CA ASP A 43 9.01 -4.61 14.96
C ASP A 43 8.96 -5.44 13.66
N PRO A 44 8.35 -6.63 13.67
CA PRO A 44 8.36 -7.50 12.52
C PRO A 44 7.57 -6.95 11.34
N VAL A 45 6.54 -6.12 11.56
CA VAL A 45 5.82 -5.44 10.46
C VAL A 45 6.73 -4.42 9.78
N LEU A 46 7.48 -3.64 10.55
CA LEU A 46 8.40 -2.64 9.99
C LEU A 46 9.61 -3.28 9.30
N ILE A 47 10.15 -4.36 9.87
CA ILE A 47 11.23 -5.15 9.25
C ILE A 47 10.75 -5.73 7.91
N GLN A 48 9.56 -6.32 7.87
CA GLN A 48 9.02 -6.86 6.61
C GLN A 48 8.69 -5.78 5.60
N TYR A 49 8.10 -4.67 6.03
CA TYR A 49 7.89 -3.51 5.17
C TYR A 49 9.20 -3.06 4.50
N TRP A 50 10.29 -2.98 5.27
CA TRP A 50 11.59 -2.62 4.75
C TRP A 50 12.16 -3.64 3.75
N ASN A 51 11.99 -4.94 4.01
CA ASN A 51 12.43 -6.00 3.09
C ASN A 51 11.64 -5.96 1.77
N VAL A 52 10.33 -5.78 1.84
CA VAL A 52 9.44 -5.67 0.68
C VAL A 52 9.74 -4.43 -0.14
N LEU A 53 10.07 -3.30 0.50
CA LEU A 53 10.51 -2.10 -0.20
C LEU A 53 11.76 -2.31 -1.05
N ARG A 54 12.61 -3.29 -0.70
CA ARG A 54 13.82 -3.63 -1.49
C ARG A 54 13.53 -4.55 -2.68
N THR A 55 12.40 -5.26 -2.67
CA THR A 55 11.97 -6.10 -3.79
C THR A 55 11.09 -5.35 -4.78
N ASP A 56 11.01 -4.03 -4.65
CA ASP A 56 10.18 -3.12 -5.46
C ASP A 56 8.69 -3.54 -5.57
N THR A 57 8.22 -4.33 -4.60
CA THR A 57 6.80 -4.66 -4.46
C THR A 57 6.06 -3.47 -3.85
N LEU A 58 4.91 -3.11 -4.44
CA LEU A 58 4.05 -2.06 -3.89
C LEU A 58 3.57 -2.44 -2.50
N CYS A 59 3.93 -1.64 -1.51
CA CYS A 59 3.54 -1.90 -0.14
C CYS A 59 3.32 -0.64 0.69
N ALA A 60 2.49 -0.77 1.70
CA ALA A 60 2.24 0.26 2.69
C ALA A 60 1.89 -0.39 4.02
N TRP A 61 2.17 0.32 5.11
CA TRP A 61 1.76 -0.12 6.45
C TRP A 61 0.99 0.98 7.17
N ARG A 62 0.18 0.59 8.16
CA ARG A 62 -0.49 1.52 9.07
C ARG A 62 -0.62 0.95 10.47
N ARG A 63 -0.82 1.84 11.44
CA ARG A 63 -1.30 1.47 12.78
C ARG A 63 -2.81 1.61 12.79
N VAL A 64 -3.50 0.65 13.38
CA VAL A 64 -4.96 0.65 13.56
C VAL A 64 -5.22 0.63 15.06
N LEU A 65 -6.10 1.51 15.54
CA LEU A 65 -6.58 1.47 16.92
C LEU A 65 -7.70 0.43 16.97
N THR A 66 -7.65 -0.48 17.94
CA THR A 66 -8.82 -1.34 18.23
C THR A 66 -9.95 -0.51 18.83
N ASP A 67 -11.19 -0.98 18.68
CA ASP A 67 -12.40 -0.30 19.16
C ASP A 67 -12.35 0.02 20.66
N ASP A 68 -11.68 -0.82 21.46
CA ASP A 68 -11.49 -0.61 22.89
C ASP A 68 -10.49 0.53 23.21
N GLY A 69 -9.77 1.05 22.21
CA GLY A 69 -8.71 2.05 22.35
C GLY A 69 -7.45 1.57 23.09
N GLN A 70 -7.49 0.37 23.68
CA GLN A 70 -6.43 -0.19 24.53
C GLN A 70 -5.34 -0.94 23.74
N LYS A 71 -5.65 -1.46 22.54
CA LYS A 71 -4.69 -2.18 21.71
C LYS A 71 -4.47 -1.46 20.40
N THR A 72 -3.23 -1.44 19.96
CA THR A 72 -2.86 -1.00 18.63
C THR A 72 -2.50 -2.22 17.79
N GLU A 73 -3.02 -2.29 16.58
CA GLU A 73 -2.63 -3.28 15.59
C GLU A 73 -1.76 -2.63 14.53
N LYS A 74 -0.90 -3.41 13.90
CA LYS A 74 -0.16 -3.01 12.71
C LYS A 74 -0.60 -3.87 11.55
N GLU A 75 -0.85 -3.21 10.43
CA GLU A 75 -1.18 -3.85 9.17
C GLU A 75 -0.09 -3.58 8.15
N LEU A 76 0.35 -4.62 7.47
CA LEU A 76 1.20 -4.55 6.29
C LEU A 76 0.38 -4.98 5.07
N TRP A 77 0.30 -4.09 4.09
CA TRP A 77 -0.42 -4.29 2.85
C TRP A 77 0.58 -4.46 1.70
N LEU A 78 0.38 -5.50 0.90
CA LEU A 78 1.13 -5.79 -0.32
C LEU A 78 0.17 -5.75 -1.51
N PHE A 79 0.65 -5.22 -2.63
CA PHE A 79 -0.08 -5.13 -3.89
C PHE A 79 0.79 -5.71 -5.01
N GLY A 80 0.29 -6.74 -5.68
CA GLY A 80 0.93 -7.37 -6.83
C GLY A 80 0.16 -6.98 -8.07
N ILE A 81 0.78 -6.21 -8.97
CA ILE A 81 0.18 -5.86 -10.25
C ILE A 81 0.80 -6.80 -11.28
N ASN A 82 -0.01 -7.71 -11.84
CA ASN A 82 0.45 -8.75 -12.79
C ASN A 82 1.52 -9.70 -12.21
N GLU A 83 1.70 -9.71 -10.89
CA GLU A 83 2.69 -10.51 -10.17
C GLU A 83 2.03 -11.22 -8.99
N ASP A 84 2.55 -12.40 -8.66
CA ASP A 84 2.09 -13.14 -7.50
C ASP A 84 2.71 -12.62 -6.20
N LEU A 85 1.85 -12.41 -5.21
CA LEU A 85 2.27 -11.99 -3.88
C LEU A 85 2.74 -13.18 -3.05
N PRO A 86 3.79 -13.02 -2.21
CA PRO A 86 4.30 -14.08 -1.36
C PRO A 86 3.20 -14.67 -0.47
N SER A 87 3.16 -15.99 -0.35
CA SER A 87 2.17 -16.69 0.50
C SER A 87 2.32 -16.29 1.96
N GLU A 88 3.57 -16.18 2.42
CA GLU A 88 3.92 -15.83 3.79
C GLU A 88 5.08 -14.83 3.82
N LEU A 89 5.18 -14.07 4.91
CA LEU A 89 6.31 -13.18 5.16
C LEU A 89 7.13 -13.74 6.33
N PRO A 90 8.45 -13.97 6.17
CA PRO A 90 9.28 -14.55 7.22
C PRO A 90 9.22 -13.72 8.50
N ASN A 91 9.22 -14.36 9.66
CA ASN A 91 9.24 -13.69 10.98
C ASN A 91 8.02 -12.78 11.27
N LEU A 92 7.08 -12.64 10.34
CA LEU A 92 5.79 -12.04 10.57
C LEU A 92 4.82 -13.16 10.85
N ARG A 93 4.52 -13.41 12.13
CA ARG A 93 3.39 -14.25 12.54
C ARG A 93 2.17 -13.32 12.64
N PRO A 94 1.33 -13.20 11.59
CA PRO A 94 0.12 -12.40 11.66
C PRO A 94 -0.91 -13.07 12.57
N MET A 95 -1.73 -12.27 13.22
CA MET A 95 -2.94 -12.77 13.88
C MET A 95 -4.07 -12.98 12.88
N HIS A 96 -4.07 -12.19 11.81
CA HIS A 96 -5.05 -12.28 10.76
C HIS A 96 -4.40 -11.95 9.40
N GLN A 97 -4.80 -12.71 8.38
CA GLN A 97 -4.41 -12.47 7.00
C GLN A 97 -5.68 -12.35 6.17
N ALA A 98 -5.72 -11.31 5.34
CA ALA A 98 -6.75 -11.11 4.35
C ALA A 98 -6.11 -10.97 2.97
N ASN A 99 -6.81 -11.40 1.93
CA ASN A 99 -6.37 -11.28 0.56
C ASN A 99 -7.57 -11.04 -0.36
N GLY A 100 -7.29 -10.55 -1.56
CA GLY A 100 -8.31 -10.41 -2.59
C GLY A 100 -7.70 -9.99 -3.92
N SER A 101 -8.58 -9.93 -4.92
CA SER A 101 -8.28 -9.44 -6.26
C SER A 101 -9.12 -8.20 -6.58
N TRP A 102 -8.62 -7.35 -7.46
CA TRP A 102 -9.38 -6.26 -8.06
C TRP A 102 -10.60 -6.77 -8.85
N SER A 103 -10.47 -7.91 -9.53
CA SER A 103 -11.50 -8.45 -10.42
C SER A 103 -12.70 -9.08 -9.69
N GLU A 104 -12.51 -9.54 -8.46
CA GLU A 104 -13.49 -10.34 -7.73
C GLU A 104 -14.49 -9.48 -6.93
N ASN A 105 -14.10 -8.26 -6.54
CA ASN A 105 -14.94 -7.35 -5.76
C ASN A 105 -14.52 -5.88 -5.99
N ALA A 106 -15.45 -4.95 -5.80
CA ALA A 106 -15.09 -3.53 -5.68
C ALA A 106 -14.13 -3.37 -4.49
N LEU A 107 -12.99 -2.71 -4.70
CA LEU A 107 -12.01 -2.49 -3.64
C LEU A 107 -12.64 -1.76 -2.45
N SER A 108 -12.46 -2.31 -1.26
CA SER A 108 -12.88 -1.64 -0.02
C SER A 108 -12.20 -0.27 0.11
N TYR A 109 -12.81 0.63 0.90
CA TYR A 109 -12.21 1.95 1.17
C TYR A 109 -10.80 1.83 1.75
N ASP A 110 -10.60 0.91 2.70
CA ASP A 110 -9.29 0.65 3.30
C ASP A 110 -8.26 0.17 2.28
N CYS A 111 -8.65 -0.77 1.42
CA CYS A 111 -7.76 -1.28 0.38
C CYS A 111 -7.35 -0.17 -0.60
N ARG A 112 -8.31 0.66 -1.04
CA ARG A 112 -8.04 1.84 -1.88
C ARG A 112 -7.08 2.81 -1.21
N SER A 113 -7.34 3.16 0.05
CA SER A 113 -6.48 4.09 0.81
C SER A 113 -5.04 3.56 0.92
N MET A 114 -4.87 2.28 1.22
CA MET A 114 -3.56 1.65 1.33
C MET A 114 -2.85 1.50 -0.02
N LEU A 115 -3.58 1.24 -1.10
CA LEU A 115 -3.04 1.22 -2.46
C LEU A 115 -2.48 2.59 -2.85
N PHE A 116 -3.26 3.66 -2.67
CA PHE A 116 -2.79 5.02 -2.96
C PHE A 116 -1.56 5.37 -2.11
N LYS A 117 -1.56 5.00 -0.83
CA LYS A 117 -0.39 5.18 0.04
C LYS A 117 0.84 4.44 -0.48
N ALA A 118 0.69 3.19 -0.93
CA ALA A 118 1.78 2.40 -1.51
C ALA A 118 2.32 3.03 -2.80
N LEU A 119 1.44 3.49 -3.69
CA LEU A 119 1.81 4.21 -4.92
C LEU A 119 2.57 5.51 -4.59
N HIS A 120 2.09 6.29 -3.63
CA HIS A 120 2.78 7.50 -3.19
C HIS A 120 4.17 7.18 -2.62
N ASN A 121 4.31 6.16 -1.78
CA ASN A 121 5.60 5.75 -1.23
C ASN A 121 6.58 5.35 -2.34
N MET A 122 6.11 4.62 -3.35
CA MET A 122 6.93 4.21 -4.49
C MET A 122 7.39 5.42 -5.30
N ILE A 123 6.48 6.33 -5.65
CA ILE A 123 6.80 7.54 -6.40
C ILE A 123 7.77 8.42 -5.61
N GLU A 124 7.53 8.62 -4.31
CA GLU A 124 8.41 9.42 -3.45
C GLU A 124 9.81 8.80 -3.32
N LYS A 125 9.90 7.48 -3.08
CA LYS A 125 11.18 6.73 -3.08
C LYS A 125 11.93 6.90 -4.40
N TYR A 126 11.23 6.76 -5.53
CA TYR A 126 11.83 6.89 -6.85
C TYR A 126 12.33 8.31 -7.10
N LEU A 127 11.51 9.33 -6.82
CA LEU A 127 11.89 10.74 -6.97
C LEU A 127 13.09 11.12 -6.09
N LEU A 128 13.08 10.68 -4.82
CA LEU A 128 14.20 10.88 -3.91
C LEU A 128 15.49 10.21 -4.43
N SER A 129 15.38 9.00 -4.99
CA SER A 129 16.54 8.31 -5.59
C SER A 129 17.14 9.06 -6.79
N LYS A 130 16.36 9.93 -7.44
CA LYS A 130 16.77 10.80 -8.55
C LYS A 130 17.20 12.20 -8.09
N GLY A 131 17.27 12.46 -6.79
CA GLY A 131 17.67 13.75 -6.23
C GLY A 131 16.55 14.79 -6.14
N PHE A 132 15.30 14.42 -6.44
CA PHE A 132 14.17 15.32 -6.21
C PHE A 132 13.80 15.31 -4.72
N ALA A 133 13.89 16.47 -4.08
CA ALA A 133 13.41 16.66 -2.72
C ALA A 133 12.00 17.27 -2.73
N ARG A 134 11.18 16.89 -1.75
CA ARG A 134 9.86 17.48 -1.55
C ARG A 134 10.05 18.90 -1.01
N LEU A 135 9.62 19.90 -1.77
CA LEU A 135 9.62 21.29 -1.32
C LEU A 135 8.46 21.47 -0.34
N ASN A 136 8.80 21.84 0.90
CA ASN A 136 7.91 22.08 2.04
C ASN A 136 7.28 20.82 2.66
N LYS A 137 7.40 20.72 3.99
CA LYS A 137 6.70 19.76 4.84
C LYS A 137 5.94 20.52 5.91
#